data_AF-A0AAZ3RZM2-F1
#
_entry.id   AF-A0AAZ3RZM2-F1
#
_cell.length_a   1.000
_cell.length_b   1.000
_cell.length_c   1.000
_cell.angle_alpha   90.00
_cell.angle_beta   90.00
_cell.angle_gamma   90.00
#
_symmetry.space_group_name_H-M   'P 1'
#
loop_
_entity.id
_entity.type
_entity.pdbx_description
1 polymer ?
#
loop_
_entity_poly.entity_id
_entity_poly.type
_entity_poly.pdbx_seq_one_letter_code
_entity_poly.pdbx_strand_id
1 'polypeptide(L)'
;MEVTRTNFKDSLSTVYSAIEEADFLAIDGEFSGISDGPNVSALTNGLDTPEERYMKLKSIPWTSCCFSLDCVRSHMTRQSPSTSSRLLIFIYSQSRSTEPPQTPSSSARVPA
;
A
#
# COMPACT_ATOMS: atom_id res chain seq x y z
N MET A 1 13.35 0.11 -0.09
CA MET A 1 13.03 1.03 -1.20
C MET A 1 11.68 1.66 -0.93
N GLU A 2 11.54 2.97 -1.15
CA GLU A 2 10.25 3.67 -1.05
C GLU A 2 9.62 3.82 -2.44
N VAL A 3 8.40 3.30 -2.58
CA VAL A 3 7.60 3.36 -3.80
C VAL A 3 6.42 4.28 -3.58
N THR A 4 6.38 5.35 -4.37
CA THR A 4 5.33 6.35 -4.42
C THR A 4 4.72 6.39 -5.81
N ARG A 5 3.69 7.22 -6.02
CA ARG A 5 3.05 7.39 -7.34
C ARG A 5 4.07 7.69 -8.46
N THR A 6 5.08 8.51 -8.19
CA THR A 6 5.99 9.03 -9.23
C THR A 6 6.97 7.98 -9.72
N ASN A 7 7.38 7.04 -8.87
CA ASN A 7 8.37 6.03 -9.20
C ASN A 7 7.77 4.61 -9.31
N PHE A 8 6.46 4.45 -9.14
CA PHE A 8 5.79 3.14 -9.12
C PHE A 8 6.14 2.29 -10.35
N LYS A 9 5.95 2.84 -11.56
CA LYS A 9 6.21 2.12 -12.81
C LYS A 9 7.66 1.68 -12.95
N ASP A 10 8.60 2.57 -12.60
CA ASP A 10 10.03 2.31 -12.75
C ASP A 10 10.52 1.29 -11.71
N SER A 11 9.86 1.24 -10.56
CA SER A 11 10.19 0.32 -9.47
C SER A 11 9.66 -1.10 -9.71
N LEU A 12 8.62 -1.28 -10.55
CA LEU A 12 7.93 -2.56 -10.71
C LEU A 12 8.85 -3.73 -11.07
N SER A 13 9.83 -3.53 -11.96
CA SER A 13 10.76 -4.60 -12.35
C SER A 13 11.59 -5.12 -11.16
N THR A 14 12.02 -4.20 -10.28
CA THR A 14 12.76 -4.52 -9.07
C THR A 14 11.86 -5.25 -8.06
N VAL A 15 10.61 -4.81 -7.92
CA VAL A 15 9.63 -5.46 -7.06
C VAL A 15 9.34 -6.89 -7.52
N TYR A 16 9.12 -7.09 -8.82
CA TYR A 16 8.88 -8.43 -9.37
C TYR A 16 10.06 -9.37 -9.14
N SER A 17 11.28 -8.90 -9.40
CA SER A 17 12.49 -9.70 -9.19
C SER A 17 12.65 -10.08 -7.71
N ALA A 18 12.43 -9.13 -6.81
CA ALA A 18 12.52 -9.38 -5.37
C ALA A 18 11.46 -10.39 -4.87
N ILE A 19 10.26 -10.39 -5.46
CA ILE A 19 9.21 -11.36 -5.12
C ILE A 19 9.55 -12.75 -5.68
N GLU A 20 10.02 -12.83 -6.92
CA GLU A 20 10.38 -14.10 -7.57
C GLU A 20 11.54 -14.80 -6.87
N GLU A 21 12.48 -14.03 -6.33
CA GLU A 21 13.64 -14.54 -5.61
C GLU A 21 13.39 -14.87 -4.13
N ALA A 22 12.28 -14.41 -3.55
CA ALA A 22 11.98 -14.59 -2.14
C ALA A 22 11.48 -16.01 -1.84
N ASP A 23 11.85 -16.54 -0.67
CA ASP A 23 11.28 -17.80 -0.17
C ASP A 23 9.91 -17.57 0.47
N PHE A 24 9.76 -16.43 1.15
CA PHE A 24 8.49 -15.98 1.71
C PHE A 24 8.41 -14.46 1.76
N LEU A 25 7.18 -13.97 1.90
CA LEU A 25 6.86 -12.56 2.01
C LEU A 25 6.34 -12.27 3.41
N ALA A 26 6.81 -11.18 4.03
CA ALA A 26 6.17 -10.58 5.19
C ALA A 26 5.54 -9.25 4.76
N ILE A 27 4.32 -8.98 5.22
CA ILE A 27 3.57 -7.77 4.87
C ILE A 27 3.06 -7.16 6.16
N ASP A 28 3.20 -5.83 6.27
CA ASP A 28 2.64 -5.05 7.35
C ASP A 28 2.00 -3.77 6.81
N GLY A 29 0.89 -3.31 7.41
CA GLY A 29 0.08 -2.21 6.93
C GLY A 29 -0.07 -1.09 7.97
N GLU A 30 0.23 0.14 7.57
CA GLU A 30 -0.03 1.35 8.33
C GLU A 30 -1.29 2.04 7.81
N PHE A 31 -2.33 2.10 8.65
CA PHE A 31 -3.61 2.74 8.31
C PHE A 31 -3.70 4.14 8.91
N SER A 32 -4.40 5.06 8.22
CA SER A 32 -4.59 6.44 8.68
C SER A 32 -5.34 6.58 10.01
N GLY A 33 -6.03 5.52 10.45
CA GLY A 33 -6.65 5.41 11.76
C GLY A 33 -7.31 4.05 11.91
N ILE A 34 -7.40 3.55 13.15
CA ILE A 34 -8.05 2.26 13.49
C ILE A 34 -9.49 2.48 13.98
N SER A 35 -9.83 3.71 14.42
CA SER A 35 -11.19 4.13 14.81
C SER A 35 -11.26 5.64 15.07
N ASP A 36 -12.23 6.34 14.47
CA ASP A 36 -12.62 7.70 14.86
C ASP A 36 -13.48 7.66 16.15
N GLY A 37 -12.87 7.67 17.33
CA GLY A 37 -13.57 8.02 18.57
C GLY A 37 -13.49 7.04 19.76
N PRO A 38 -14.21 7.33 20.86
CA PRO A 38 -14.00 6.78 22.22
C PRO A 38 -14.40 5.29 22.40
N ASN A 39 -14.66 4.57 21.32
CA ASN A 39 -15.30 3.24 21.32
C ASN A 39 -14.31 2.09 21.06
N VAL A 40 -13.04 2.28 21.40
CA VAL A 40 -11.98 1.25 21.32
C VAL A 40 -12.39 -0.03 22.07
N SER A 41 -13.15 0.11 23.16
CA SER A 41 -13.71 -0.99 23.96
C SER A 41 -14.79 -1.80 23.22
N ALA A 42 -15.55 -1.21 22.31
CA ALA A 42 -16.54 -1.94 21.52
C ALA A 42 -15.92 -2.76 20.38
N LEU A 43 -14.76 -2.32 19.87
CA LEU A 43 -14.03 -2.99 18.79
C LEU A 43 -13.20 -4.20 19.26
N THR A 44 -12.81 -4.18 20.54
CA THR A 44 -11.94 -5.19 21.17
C THR A 44 -12.64 -5.89 22.33
N ASN A 45 -13.96 -6.08 22.25
CA ASN A 45 -14.65 -6.84 23.28
C ASN A 45 -14.17 -8.31 23.25
N GLY A 46 -13.57 -8.76 24.34
CA GLY A 46 -13.04 -10.12 24.48
C GLY A 46 -14.11 -11.22 24.45
N LEU A 47 -15.40 -10.83 24.47
CA LEU A 47 -16.54 -11.74 24.43
C LEU A 47 -17.13 -11.94 23.02
N ASP A 48 -16.68 -11.18 22.02
CA ASP A 48 -17.20 -11.31 20.66
C ASP A 48 -16.84 -12.69 20.07
N THR A 49 -17.80 -13.30 19.39
CA THR A 49 -17.53 -14.40 18.46
C THR A 49 -16.68 -13.92 17.28
N PRO A 50 -15.98 -14.82 16.55
CA PRO A 50 -15.21 -14.44 15.36
C PRO A 50 -16.04 -13.68 14.31
N GLU A 51 -17.31 -14.06 14.14
CA GLU A 51 -18.23 -13.43 13.19
C GLU A 51 -18.58 -11.98 13.61
N GLU A 52 -18.90 -11.77 14.89
CA GLU A 52 -19.19 -10.43 15.42
C GLU A 52 -17.97 -9.50 15.31
N ARG A 53 -16.77 -10.03 15.59
CA ARG A 53 -15.53 -9.29 15.42
C ARG A 53 -15.31 -8.89 13.95
N TYR A 54 -15.54 -9.81 13.02
CA TYR A 54 -15.42 -9.52 11.59
C TYR A 54 -16.38 -8.40 11.15
N MET A 55 -17.65 -8.46 11.57
CA MET A 55 -18.65 -7.44 11.22
C MET A 55 -18.28 -6.05 11.75
N LYS A 56 -17.73 -5.97 12.97
CA LYS A 56 -17.23 -4.71 13.54
C LYS A 56 -16.05 -4.17 12.75
N LEU A 57 -15.03 -4.99 12.47
CA LEU A 57 -13.85 -4.59 11.70
C LEU A 57 -14.19 -4.14 10.27
N LYS A 58 -15.16 -4.82 9.63
CA LYS A 58 -15.61 -4.48 8.27
C LYS A 58 -16.25 -3.09 8.18
N SER A 59 -16.87 -2.62 9.26
CA SER A 59 -17.60 -1.35 9.28
C SER A 59 -16.69 -0.12 9.42
N ILE A 60 -15.38 -0.30 9.65
CA ILE A 60 -14.42 0.79 9.82
C ILE A 60 -14.14 1.44 8.45
N PRO A 61 -14.38 2.76 8.29
CA PRO A 61 -14.03 3.47 7.07
C PRO A 61 -12.53 3.76 7.02
N TRP A 62 -11.81 3.07 6.13
CA TRP A 62 -10.37 3.29 5.90
C TRP A 62 -10.17 4.30 4.76
N THR A 63 -9.41 5.38 4.99
CA THR A 63 -9.23 6.47 4.02
C THR A 63 -7.89 6.43 3.27
N SER A 64 -6.81 6.00 3.91
CA SER A 64 -5.50 5.72 3.27
C SER A 64 -4.73 4.63 4.02
N CYS A 65 -3.86 3.93 3.29
CA CYS A 65 -3.05 2.84 3.83
C CYS A 65 -1.68 2.82 3.16
N CYS A 66 -0.62 2.71 3.95
CA CYS A 66 0.71 2.36 3.47
C CYS A 66 0.98 0.91 3.81
N PHE A 67 1.69 0.17 2.96
CA PHE A 67 2.10 -1.18 3.33
C PHE A 67 3.59 -1.34 3.10
N SER A 68 4.22 -2.09 4.00
CA SER A 68 5.57 -2.61 3.82
C SER A 68 5.50 -4.05 3.37
N LEU A 69 6.35 -4.39 2.42
CA LEU A 69 6.52 -5.72 1.85
C LEU A 69 8.00 -6.09 2.01
N ASP A 70 8.24 -7.11 2.81
CA ASP A 70 9.56 -7.67 3.08
C ASP A 70 9.70 -8.97 2.30
N CYS A 71 10.58 -8.95 1.30
CA CYS A 71 11.00 -10.13 0.55
C CYS A 71 12.19 -10.78 1.27
N VAL A 72 11.97 -11.95 1.86
CA VAL A 72 13.01 -12.65 2.62
C VAL A 72 13.56 -13.80 1.79
N ARG A 73 14.89 -13.80 1.60
CA ARG A 73 15.61 -14.91 0.98
C ARG A 73 16.57 -15.54 1.99
N SER A 74 16.28 -16.79 2.32
CA SER A 74 17.05 -17.62 3.23
C SER A 74 18.13 -18.35 2.45
N HIS A 75 19.38 -17.91 2.59
CA HIS A 75 20.49 -18.62 1.98
C HIS A 75 20.81 -19.88 2.79
N MET A 76 20.44 -21.06 2.28
CA MET A 76 20.75 -22.36 2.91
C MET A 76 22.21 -22.78 2.66
N THR A 77 23.16 -21.89 2.94
CA THR A 77 24.59 -22.20 3.01
C THR A 77 25.08 -21.69 4.36
N ARG A 78 25.57 -22.60 5.20
CA ARG A 78 25.90 -22.46 6.63
C ARG A 78 26.79 -21.27 7.06
N GLN A 79 27.16 -20.34 6.17
CA GLN A 79 28.11 -19.26 6.44
C GLN A 79 27.71 -17.88 5.87
N SER A 80 26.52 -17.71 5.28
CA SER A 80 26.07 -16.41 4.75
C SER A 80 24.78 -15.94 5.44
N PRO A 81 24.70 -14.69 5.95
CA PRO A 81 23.47 -14.17 6.52
C PRO A 81 22.34 -14.13 5.48
N SER A 82 21.09 -14.30 5.93
CA SER A 82 19.89 -14.13 5.11
C SER A 82 19.84 -12.71 4.53
N THR A 83 19.53 -12.58 3.25
CA THR A 83 19.31 -11.29 2.61
C THR A 83 17.81 -10.96 2.66
N SER A 84 17.49 -9.74 3.10
CA SER A 84 16.11 -9.25 3.18
C SER A 84 16.02 -7.92 2.44
N SER A 85 15.09 -7.84 1.50
CA SER A 85 14.79 -6.63 0.75
C SER A 85 13.46 -6.06 1.25
N ARG A 86 13.53 -4.92 1.95
CA ARG A 86 12.35 -4.19 2.44
C ARG A 86 11.86 -3.17 1.42
N LEU A 87 10.60 -3.27 1.06
CA LEU A 87 9.88 -2.36 0.19
C LEU A 87 8.79 -1.64 0.99
N LEU A 88 8.73 -0.32 0.91
CA LEU A 88 7.67 0.48 1.50
C LEU A 88 6.85 1.08 0.35
N ILE A 89 5.57 0.74 0.27
CA ILE A 89 4.67 1.21 -0.79
C ILE A 89 3.59 2.10 -0.18
N PHE A 90 3.50 3.32 -0.68
CA PHE A 90 2.50 4.30 -0.27
C PHE A 90 1.28 4.23 -1.19
N ILE A 91 0.11 3.84 -0.67
CA ILE A 91 -1.16 3.86 -1.40
C ILE A 91 -2.06 4.97 -0.86
N TYR A 92 -2.47 5.85 -1.77
CA TYR A 92 -3.50 6.84 -1.49
C TYR A 92 -4.68 6.61 -2.42
N SER A 93 -5.87 6.46 -1.83
CA SER A 93 -7.12 6.48 -2.59
C SER A 93 -7.31 7.86 -3.18
N GLN A 94 -7.28 7.94 -4.50
CA GLN A 94 -7.47 9.18 -5.24
C GLN A 94 -8.66 8.96 -6.16
N SER A 95 -9.68 9.80 -6.02
CA SER A 95 -10.79 9.85 -6.97
C SER A 95 -10.21 10.18 -8.35
N ARG A 96 -10.44 9.31 -9.33
CA ARG A 96 -10.07 9.66 -10.72
C ARG A 96 -10.93 10.85 -11.12
N SER A 97 -10.30 11.98 -11.43
CA SER A 97 -11.01 13.02 -12.17
C SER A 97 -11.41 12.42 -13.52
N THR A 98 -12.71 12.44 -13.82
CA THR A 98 -13.26 12.02 -15.11
C THR A 98 -13.10 13.10 -16.18
N GLU A 99 -12.35 14.17 -15.90
CA GLU A 99 -12.16 15.24 -16.88
C GLU A 99 -11.17 14.80 -17.96
N PRO A 100 -11.58 14.81 -19.24
CA PRO A 100 -10.68 14.54 -20.34
C PRO A 100 -9.56 15.59 -20.36
N PRO A 101 -8.35 15.23 -20.82
CA PRO A 101 -7.26 16.19 -20.96
C PRO A 101 -7.73 17.37 -21.83
N GLN A 102 -7.71 18.58 -21.27
CA GLN A 102 -8.02 19.78 -22.01
C GLN A 102 -7.03 19.90 -23.18
N THR A 103 -7.56 19.77 -24.41
CA THR A 103 -6.80 20.08 -25.62
C THR A 103 -6.35 21.55 -25.53
N PRO A 104 -5.07 21.86 -25.77
CA PRO A 104 -4.62 23.24 -25.79
C PRO A 104 -5.42 24.02 -26.85
N SER A 105 -6.07 25.10 -26.43
CA SER A 105 -6.83 25.95 -27.34
C SER A 105 -5.85 26.65 -28.29
N SER A 106 -5.89 26.27 -29.57
CA SER A 106 -5.16 26.98 -30.61
C SER A 106 -5.86 28.31 -30.90
N SER A 107 -5.65 29.30 -30.07
CA SER A 107 -6.00 30.70 -30.33
C SER A 107 -4.74 31.57 -30.23
N ALA A 108 -3.73 31.24 -31.03
CA ALA A 108 -2.70 32.20 -31.39
C ALA A 108 -3.18 32.95 -32.63
N ARG A 109 -3.80 34.11 -32.39
CA ARG A 109 -4.14 35.10 -33.41
C ARG A 109 -2.84 35.59 -34.03
N VAL A 110 -2.57 35.24 -35.29
CA VAL A 110 -1.48 35.82 -36.08
C VAL A 110 -1.87 37.26 -36.42
N PRO A 111 -1.11 38.29 -36.01
CA PRO A 111 -1.33 39.64 -36.51
C PRO A 111 -0.82 39.76 -37.96
N ALA A 112 -1.55 40.55 -38.74
CA ALA A 112 -1.32 40.83 -40.16
C ALA A 112 -0.03 41.64 -40.42
#